data_AF-A0A7L5ALE8-F1
#
_entry.id   AF-A0A7L5ALE8-F1
#
_cell.length_a   1.000
_cell.length_b   1.000
_cell.length_c   1.000
_cell.angle_alpha   90.00
_cell.angle_beta   90.00
_cell.angle_gamma   90.00
#
_symmetry.space_group_name_H-M   'P 1'
#
loop_
_entity.id
_entity.type
_entity.pdbx_description
1 polymer ?
#
loop_
_entity_poly.entity_id
_entity_poly.type
_entity_poly.pdbx_seq_one_letter_code
_entity_poly.pdbx_strand_id
1 'polypeptide(L)'
;MIASRMLEEQAAALAVMRSRIDRARALAPSGVESEWAGPARRLYDAGLDELHRTISSAQASVDVALADTRRAIDTLAGHVG
;
A
#
# COMPACT_ATOMS: atom_id res chain seq x y z
N MET A 1 -18.38 -3.61 22.55
CA MET A 1 -18.75 -2.80 21.36
C MET A 1 -17.70 -1.78 20.95
N ILE A 2 -17.09 -0.99 21.84
CA ILE A 2 -16.12 0.07 21.47
C ILE A 2 -14.91 -0.45 20.67
N ALA A 3 -14.37 -1.61 21.05
CA ALA A 3 -13.20 -2.20 20.37
C ALA A 3 -13.47 -2.63 18.92
N SER A 4 -14.65 -3.19 18.62
CA SER A 4 -15.03 -3.59 17.24
C SER A 4 -15.10 -2.38 16.33
N ARG A 5 -15.78 -1.32 16.79
CA ARG A 5 -15.91 -0.07 16.04
C ARG A 5 -14.56 0.57 15.73
N MET A 6 -13.63 0.58 16.69
CA MET A 6 -12.28 1.10 16.46
C MET A 6 -11.53 0.30 15.38
N LEU A 7 -11.63 -1.04 15.40
CA LEU A 7 -11.01 -1.88 14.38
C LEU A 7 -11.64 -1.68 12.99
N GLU A 8 -12.96 -1.47 12.92
CA GLU A 8 -13.65 -1.14 11.68
C GLU A 8 -13.16 0.20 11.10
N GLU A 9 -13.03 1.23 11.94
CA GLU A 9 -12.48 2.53 11.56
C GLU A 9 -11.02 2.40 11.08
N GLN A 10 -10.20 1.58 11.74
CA GLN A 10 -8.84 1.27 11.30
C GLN A 10 -8.81 0.53 9.95
N ALA A 11 -9.68 -0.46 9.75
CA ALA A 11 -9.78 -1.18 8.48
C ALA A 11 -10.18 -0.25 7.33
N ALA A 12 -11.11 0.68 7.57
CA ALA A 12 -11.51 1.69 6.60
C ALA A 12 -10.34 2.63 6.25
N ALA A 13 -9.58 3.09 7.25
CA ALA A 13 -8.40 3.92 7.01
C ALA A 13 -7.32 3.18 6.19
N LEU A 14 -7.04 1.92 6.50
CA LEU A 14 -6.10 1.07 5.75
C LEU A 14 -6.57 0.85 4.30
N ALA A 15 -7.87 0.66 4.07
CA ALA A 15 -8.43 0.54 2.72
C ALA A 15 -8.25 1.84 1.90
N VAL A 16 -8.42 3.00 2.52
CA VAL A 16 -8.14 4.30 1.87
C VAL A 16 -6.65 4.44 1.53
N MET A 17 -5.75 4.03 2.44
CA MET A 17 -4.31 4.04 2.16
C MET A 17 -3.97 3.11 0.99
N ARG A 18 -4.57 1.92 0.93
CA ARG A 18 -4.40 1.01 -0.20
C ARG A 18 -4.81 1.65 -1.52
N SER A 19 -5.99 2.25 -1.58
CA SER A 19 -6.47 2.94 -2.78
C SER A 19 -5.51 4.05 -3.25
N ARG A 20 -4.91 4.78 -2.31
CA ARG A 20 -3.89 5.81 -2.63
C ARG A 20 -2.60 5.20 -3.18
N ILE A 21 -2.15 4.07 -2.64
CA ILE A 21 -0.97 3.34 -3.14
C ILE A 21 -1.23 2.80 -4.55
N ASP A 22 -2.40 2.23 -4.81
CA ASP A 22 -2.78 1.74 -6.14
C ASP A 22 -2.79 2.89 -7.17
N ARG A 23 -3.29 4.07 -6.77
CA ARG A 23 -3.21 5.27 -7.59
C ARG A 23 -1.77 5.72 -7.85
N ALA A 24 -0.92 5.72 -6.82
CA ALA A 24 0.50 6.08 -6.98
C ALA A 24 1.22 5.12 -7.94
N ARG A 25 0.93 3.82 -7.84
CA ARG A 25 1.45 2.80 -8.74
C ARG A 25 0.99 3.00 -10.18
N ALA A 26 -0.28 3.32 -10.40
CA ALA A 26 -0.82 3.58 -11.74
C ALA A 26 -0.23 4.82 -12.40
N LEU A 27 0.26 5.77 -11.61
CA LEU A 27 0.91 7.00 -12.09
C LEU A 27 2.45 6.88 -12.16
N ALA A 28 3.03 5.79 -11.67
CA ALA A 28 4.47 5.61 -11.66
C ALA A 28 5.00 5.34 -13.08
N PRO A 29 6.07 6.04 -13.53
CA PRO A 29 6.62 5.83 -14.87
C PRO A 29 7.25 4.45 -15.02
N SER A 30 6.99 3.75 -16.12
CA SER A 30 7.56 2.42 -16.43
C SER A 30 8.97 2.47 -17.05
N GLY A 31 9.62 3.64 -17.06
CA GLY A 31 10.98 3.85 -17.56
C GLY A 31 11.08 4.17 -19.05
N VAL A 32 10.08 3.89 -19.88
CA VAL A 32 10.20 4.05 -21.34
C VAL A 32 10.21 5.53 -21.80
N GLU A 33 9.66 6.45 -21.01
CA GLU A 33 9.35 7.84 -21.42
C GLU A 33 10.41 8.90 -21.01
N SER A 34 11.69 8.53 -20.95
CA SER A 34 12.73 9.47 -20.46
C SER A 34 13.70 9.88 -21.57
N GLU A 35 13.72 11.18 -21.87
CA GLU A 35 14.65 11.86 -22.80
C GLU A 35 16.09 11.90 -22.28
N TRP A 36 16.33 11.41 -21.06
CA TRP A 36 17.63 11.43 -20.42
C TRP A 36 18.58 10.43 -21.09
N ALA A 37 19.86 10.79 -21.20
CA ALA A 37 20.89 9.95 -21.81
C ALA A 37 22.09 9.72 -20.88
N GLY A 38 22.86 8.67 -21.16
CA GLY A 38 24.14 8.41 -20.51
C GLY A 38 24.04 8.19 -19.00
N PRO A 39 24.94 8.76 -18.18
CA PRO A 39 24.91 8.60 -16.73
C PRO A 39 23.60 9.05 -16.07
N ALA A 40 22.99 10.11 -16.58
CA ALA A 40 21.76 10.65 -16.01
C ALA A 40 20.56 9.71 -16.25
N ARG A 41 20.54 9.02 -17.39
CA ARG A 41 19.57 7.95 -17.66
C ARG A 41 19.66 6.82 -16.63
N ARG A 42 20.87 6.37 -16.30
CA ARG A 42 21.07 5.30 -15.30
C ARG A 42 20.61 5.70 -13.91
N LEU A 43 20.85 6.96 -13.50
CA LEU A 43 20.36 7.48 -12.23
C LEU A 43 18.83 7.58 -12.20
N TYR A 44 18.23 8.02 -13.31
CA TYR A 44 16.79 8.06 -13.46
C TYR A 44 16.16 6.66 -13.36
N ASP A 45 16.69 5.69 -14.11
CA ASP A 45 16.21 4.29 -14.09
C ASP A 45 16.35 3.69 -12.67
N ALA A 46 17.49 3.89 -12.00
CA ALA A 46 17.69 3.44 -10.62
C ALA A 46 16.69 4.08 -9.63
N GLY A 47 16.36 5.36 -9.84
CA GLY A 47 15.34 6.06 -9.05
C GLY A 47 13.94 5.50 -9.27
N LEU A 48 13.58 5.14 -10.50
CA LEU A 48 12.32 4.47 -10.80
C LEU A 48 12.26 3.07 -10.19
N ASP A 49 13.34 2.30 -10.24
CA ASP A 49 13.42 0.99 -9.60
C ASP A 49 13.21 1.10 -8.08
N GLU A 50 13.83 2.10 -7.43
CA GLU A 50 13.62 2.38 -6.01
C GLU A 50 12.17 2.78 -5.70
N LEU A 51 11.58 3.64 -6.53
CA LEU A 51 10.19 4.05 -6.41
C LEU A 51 9.25 2.85 -6.49
N HIS A 52 9.41 1.99 -7.50
CA HIS A 52 8.60 0.79 -7.68
C HIS A 52 8.74 -0.20 -6.54
N ARG A 53 9.96 -0.40 -6.04
CA ARG A 53 10.22 -1.25 -4.86
C ARG A 53 9.55 -0.70 -3.62
N THR A 54 9.65 0.61 -3.40
CA THR A 54 9.04 1.30 -2.24
C THR A 54 7.52 1.21 -2.29
N ILE A 55 6.90 1.50 -3.44
CA ILE A 55 5.45 1.38 -3.63
C ILE A 55 5.00 -0.06 -3.35
N SER A 56 5.70 -1.06 -3.90
CA SER A 56 5.37 -2.48 -3.71
C SER A 56 5.50 -2.91 -2.24
N SER A 57 6.52 -2.43 -1.53
CA SER A 57 6.73 -2.70 -0.11
C SER A 57 5.63 -2.07 0.77
N ALA A 58 5.28 -0.80 0.50
CA ALA A 58 4.19 -0.13 1.18
C ALA A 58 2.85 -0.83 0.92
N GLN A 59 2.63 -1.26 -0.33
CA GLN A 59 1.46 -2.02 -0.76
C GLN A 59 1.31 -3.32 0.06
N ALA A 60 2.38 -4.11 0.16
CA ALA A 60 2.39 -5.34 0.95
C ALA A 60 2.16 -5.10 2.45
N SER A 61 2.78 -4.06 3.02
CA SER A 61 2.63 -3.72 4.43
C SER A 61 1.19 -3.35 4.80
N VAL A 62 0.51 -2.58 3.93
CA VAL A 62 -0.90 -2.21 4.13
C VAL A 62 -1.82 -3.43 3.96
N ASP A 63 -1.54 -4.34 3.01
CA ASP A 63 -2.33 -5.57 2.85
C ASP A 63 -2.27 -6.46 4.08
N VAL A 64 -1.07 -6.65 4.64
CA VAL A 64 -0.88 -7.44 5.87
C VAL A 64 -1.66 -6.81 7.03
N ALA A 65 -1.49 -5.51 7.25
CA ALA A 65 -2.20 -4.80 8.32
C ALA A 65 -3.73 -4.88 8.15
N LEU A 66 -4.25 -4.77 6.93
CA LEU A 66 -5.68 -4.87 6.66
C LEU A 66 -6.20 -6.29 6.92
N ALA A 67 -5.45 -7.32 6.51
CA ALA A 67 -5.80 -8.71 6.74
C ALA A 67 -5.83 -9.04 8.24
N ASP A 68 -4.84 -8.56 9.00
CA ASP A 68 -4.76 -8.77 10.44
C ASP A 68 -5.89 -8.05 11.19
N THR A 69 -6.19 -6.79 10.83
CA THR A 69 -7.32 -6.05 11.42
C THR A 69 -8.65 -6.74 11.14
N ARG A 70 -8.88 -7.25 9.92
CA ARG A 70 -10.09 -8.02 9.59
C ARG A 70 -10.20 -9.31 10.41
N ARG A 71 -9.09 -10.05 10.54
CA ARG A 71 -9.06 -11.26 11.38
C ARG A 71 -9.39 -10.95 12.85
N ALA A 72 -8.92 -9.81 13.36
CA ALA A 72 -9.24 -9.37 14.72
C ALA A 72 -10.74 -9.05 14.89
N ILE A 73 -11.37 -8.40 13.91
CA ILE A 73 -12.83 -8.15 13.88
C ILE A 73 -13.59 -9.48 13.91
N ASP A 74 -13.26 -10.41 13.01
CA ASP A 74 -13.92 -11.72 12.92
C ASP A 74 -13.79 -12.50 14.23
N THR A 75 -12.61 -12.46 14.84
CA THR A 75 -12.35 -13.10 16.14
C THR A 75 -13.25 -12.51 17.22
N LEU A 76 -13.33 -11.18 17.33
CA LEU A 76 -14.18 -10.53 18.33
C LEU A 76 -15.67 -10.79 18.11
N ALA A 77 -16.13 -10.81 16.86
CA ALA A 77 -17.51 -11.13 16.54
C ALA A 77 -17.90 -12.56 17.00
N GLY A 78 -16.99 -13.53 16.82
CA GLY A 78 -17.18 -14.91 17.26
C GLY A 78 -17.19 -15.11 18.79
N HIS A 79 -16.67 -14.18 19.57
CA HIS A 79 -16.68 -14.26 21.05
C HIS A 79 -17.90 -13.57 21.70
N VAL A 80 -18.67 -12.78 20.93
CA VAL A 80 -19.85 -12.06 21.41
C VAL A 80 -21.16 -12.74 20.99
N GLY A 81 -21.08 -13.72 20.07
CA GLY A 81 -22.19 -14.57 19.63
C GLY A 81 -22.45 -15.77 20.52
#